data_AF-A0A6C0F1N5-F1
#
_entry.id   AF-A0A6C0F1N5-F1
#
_cell.length_a   1.000
_cell.length_b   1.000
_cell.length_c   1.000
_cell.angle_alpha   90.00
_cell.angle_beta   90.00
_cell.angle_gamma   90.00
#
_symmetry.space_group_name_H-M   'P 1'
#
loop_
_entity.id
_entity.type
_entity.pdbx_description
1 polymer ?
#
loop_
_entity_poly.entity_id
_entity_poly.type
_entity_poly.pdbx_seq_one_letter_code
_entity_poly.pdbx_strand_id
1 'polypeptide(L)'
;MPTTQENVPVSISGPEPSYVNKYIPNTSSMSANVTSSSLDALLEKEKQSNKADSWNKLDKTVKTQALHSYAETYGKDKSLSAKDIKTLKLFFSECLKTNKLNKTKDVKYDKDTRTILNIPSLFHNILNHNFTLKNMDTKRVSTLKSLTPKRTAEE
;
A
#
# COMPACT_ATOMS: atom_id res chain seq x y z
N MET A 1 -18.81 50.44 -38.33
CA MET A 1 -19.50 51.54 -37.61
C MET A 1 -20.81 51.00 -37.04
N PRO A 2 -21.20 51.44 -35.84
CA PRO A 2 -21.96 50.63 -34.90
C PRO A 2 -23.46 50.72 -35.12
N THR A 3 -24.16 49.57 -35.09
CA THR A 3 -25.62 49.53 -34.96
C THR A 3 -25.95 49.52 -33.48
N THR A 4 -26.38 50.67 -32.97
CA THR A 4 -27.11 50.79 -31.71
C THR A 4 -28.35 49.89 -31.78
N GLN A 5 -28.47 48.93 -30.87
CA GLN A 5 -29.75 48.30 -30.55
C GLN A 5 -30.12 48.65 -29.11
N GLU A 6 -31.22 49.38 -29.03
CA GLU A 6 -31.89 49.92 -27.87
C GLU A 6 -32.43 48.76 -27.00
N ASN A 7 -32.05 48.75 -25.73
CA ASN A 7 -32.42 47.71 -24.78
C ASN A 7 -33.80 48.06 -24.17
N VAL A 8 -34.87 47.52 -24.73
CA VAL A 8 -36.22 47.60 -24.15
C VAL A 8 -36.33 46.71 -22.91
N PRO A 9 -36.77 47.23 -21.75
CA PRO A 9 -36.98 46.41 -20.55
C PRO A 9 -38.32 45.68 -20.66
N VAL A 10 -38.30 44.41 -21.09
CA VAL A 10 -39.49 43.55 -21.03
C VAL A 10 -39.67 43.04 -19.60
N SER A 11 -40.63 43.64 -18.89
CA SER A 11 -41.15 43.10 -17.63
C SER A 11 -42.05 41.92 -17.92
N ILE A 12 -41.61 40.70 -17.61
CA ILE A 12 -42.47 39.50 -17.69
C ILE A 12 -42.94 39.17 -16.29
N SER A 13 -44.17 39.59 -15.96
CA SER A 13 -44.90 39.15 -14.78
C SER A 13 -45.60 37.82 -15.09
N GLY A 14 -45.11 36.72 -14.52
CA GLY A 14 -45.77 35.41 -14.53
C GLY A 14 -45.09 34.47 -13.54
N PRO A 15 -45.84 33.58 -12.84
CA PRO A 15 -45.27 32.77 -11.78
C PRO A 15 -44.24 31.78 -12.33
N GLU A 16 -43.00 31.90 -11.88
CA GLU A 16 -41.90 30.97 -12.17
C GLU A 16 -42.33 29.52 -11.81
N PRO A 17 -42.29 28.57 -12.76
CA PRO A 17 -42.47 27.16 -12.42
C PRO A 17 -41.28 26.70 -11.57
N SER A 18 -41.53 26.39 -10.30
CA SER A 18 -40.51 25.88 -9.38
C SER A 18 -40.07 24.47 -9.81
N TYR A 19 -38.87 24.36 -10.37
CA TYR A 19 -38.27 23.06 -10.69
C TYR A 19 -37.69 22.41 -9.42
N VAL A 20 -38.44 21.50 -8.82
CA VAL A 20 -37.95 20.70 -7.67
C VAL A 20 -37.20 19.48 -8.21
N ASN A 21 -35.87 19.50 -8.10
CA ASN A 21 -35.02 18.41 -8.58
C ASN A 21 -35.08 17.23 -7.61
N LYS A 22 -35.83 16.16 -7.95
CA LYS A 22 -36.10 14.99 -7.08
C LYS A 22 -34.87 14.16 -6.68
N TYR A 23 -33.70 14.46 -7.24
CA TYR A 23 -32.45 13.76 -6.96
C TYR A 23 -31.49 14.53 -6.04
N ILE A 24 -31.91 15.71 -5.53
CA ILE A 24 -31.14 16.45 -4.53
C ILE A 24 -31.78 16.17 -3.16
N PRO A 25 -31.11 15.46 -2.24
CA PRO A 25 -31.63 15.29 -0.89
C PRO A 25 -31.73 16.66 -0.21
N ASN A 26 -32.92 16.99 0.29
CA ASN A 26 -33.15 18.19 1.10
C ASN A 26 -32.34 18.10 2.39
N THR A 27 -31.13 18.67 2.38
CA THR A 27 -30.27 18.81 3.56
C THR A 27 -30.57 20.15 4.24
N SER A 28 -31.82 20.32 4.69
CA SER A 28 -32.15 21.32 5.69
C SER A 28 -31.70 20.86 7.08
N SER A 29 -30.38 20.70 7.29
CA SER A 29 -29.76 20.75 8.61
C SER A 29 -28.23 20.77 8.50
N MET A 30 -27.63 21.79 9.12
CA MET A 30 -26.19 22.03 9.25
C MET A 30 -25.43 22.32 7.94
N SER A 31 -25.43 23.60 7.55
CA SER A 31 -24.17 24.21 7.12
C SER A 31 -23.25 24.22 8.35
N ALA A 32 -22.62 23.08 8.62
CA ALA A 32 -21.40 23.09 9.40
C ALA A 32 -20.43 23.88 8.55
N ASN A 33 -20.05 25.08 9.02
CA ASN A 33 -18.99 25.86 8.41
C ASN A 33 -17.74 24.98 8.42
N VAL A 34 -17.51 24.24 7.33
CA VAL A 34 -16.36 23.36 7.20
C VAL A 34 -15.18 24.30 6.99
N THR A 35 -14.66 24.83 8.09
CA THR A 35 -13.48 25.67 8.07
C THR A 35 -12.33 24.86 7.49
N SER A 36 -11.41 25.50 6.76
CA SER A 36 -10.25 24.81 6.18
C SER A 36 -9.54 23.94 7.24
N SER A 37 -9.45 24.42 8.48
CA SER A 37 -8.88 23.68 9.61
C SER A 37 -9.65 22.42 10.00
N SER A 38 -10.98 22.39 9.84
CA SER A 38 -11.78 21.18 10.05
C SER A 38 -11.58 20.16 8.94
N LEU A 39 -11.41 20.59 7.69
CA LEU A 39 -11.03 19.71 6.58
C LEU A 39 -9.63 19.13 6.80
N ASP A 40 -8.66 19.97 7.16
CA ASP A 40 -7.30 19.53 7.47
C ASP A 40 -7.27 18.52 8.61
N ALA A 41 -8.07 18.73 9.66
CA ALA A 41 -8.17 17.80 10.78
C ALA A 41 -8.79 16.44 10.38
N LEU A 42 -9.79 16.45 9.49
CA LEU A 42 -10.38 15.22 8.94
C LEU A 42 -9.38 14.48 8.05
N LEU A 43 -8.67 15.19 7.16
CA LEU A 43 -7.60 14.62 6.33
C LEU A 43 -6.48 14.04 7.20
N GLU A 44 -6.04 14.73 8.24
CA GLU A 44 -5.01 14.24 9.14
C GLU A 44 -5.49 12.97 9.86
N LYS A 45 -6.76 12.92 10.29
CA LYS A 45 -7.34 11.76 10.97
C LYS A 45 -7.49 10.55 10.03
N GLU A 46 -7.91 10.76 8.78
CA GLU A 46 -7.90 9.71 7.75
C GLU A 46 -6.49 9.24 7.40
N LYS A 47 -5.56 10.18 7.19
CA LYS A 47 -4.14 9.91 6.95
C LYS A 47 -3.53 9.10 8.10
N GLN A 48 -3.97 9.32 9.33
CA GLN A 48 -3.53 8.55 10.50
C GLN A 48 -4.20 7.17 10.56
N SER A 49 -5.47 7.06 10.20
CA SER A 49 -6.20 5.78 10.19
C SER A 49 -5.69 4.82 9.12
N ASN A 50 -5.31 5.34 7.94
CA ASN A 50 -4.68 4.56 6.87
C ASN A 50 -3.31 3.99 7.27
N LYS A 51 -2.65 4.56 8.28
CA LYS A 51 -1.33 4.13 8.77
C LYS A 51 -1.38 3.06 9.85
N ALA A 52 -2.55 2.80 10.45
CA ALA A 52 -2.76 1.77 11.46
C ALA A 52 -3.25 0.43 10.85
N ASP A 53 -3.30 0.37 9.53
CA ASP A 53 -3.83 -0.76 8.80
C ASP A 53 -2.94 -2.01 8.91
N SER A 54 -3.59 -3.17 8.90
CA SER A 54 -2.93 -4.47 8.84
C SER A 54 -2.05 -4.58 7.60
N TRP A 55 -0.92 -5.30 7.68
CA TRP A 55 0.06 -5.43 6.58
C TRP A 55 -0.55 -5.63 5.18
N ASN A 56 -1.60 -6.45 5.04
CA ASN A 56 -2.27 -6.66 3.76
C ASN A 56 -2.89 -5.38 3.15
N LYS A 57 -3.42 -4.48 3.99
CA LYS A 57 -4.09 -3.24 3.61
C LYS A 57 -3.13 -2.06 3.37
N LEU A 58 -1.86 -2.17 3.77
CA LEU A 58 -0.90 -1.09 3.56
C LEU A 58 -0.58 -0.88 2.07
N ASP A 59 -0.40 0.38 1.71
CA ASP A 59 0.08 0.78 0.38
C ASP A 59 1.49 0.26 0.10
N LYS A 60 1.78 0.06 -1.19
CA LYS A 60 3.09 -0.39 -1.65
C LYS A 60 4.22 0.53 -1.15
N THR A 61 3.99 1.83 -1.12
CA THR A 61 4.97 2.83 -0.64
C THR A 61 5.29 2.63 0.84
N VAL A 62 4.28 2.44 1.68
CA VAL A 62 4.46 2.22 3.13
C VAL A 62 5.17 0.89 3.38
N LYS A 63 4.76 -0.16 2.66
CA LYS A 63 5.44 -1.47 2.70
C LYS A 63 6.92 -1.35 2.33
N THR A 64 7.24 -0.63 1.26
CA THR A 64 8.63 -0.39 0.82
C THR A 64 9.45 0.31 1.91
N GLN A 65 8.91 1.37 2.52
CA GLN A 65 9.60 2.11 3.59
C GLN A 65 9.85 1.23 4.83
N ALA A 66 8.85 0.44 5.23
CA ALA A 66 8.99 -0.49 6.35
C ALA A 66 10.05 -1.58 6.06
N LEU A 67 10.06 -2.13 4.84
CA LEU A 67 11.07 -3.11 4.39
C LEU A 67 12.48 -2.52 4.33
N HIS A 68 12.62 -1.28 3.87
CA HIS A 68 13.91 -0.59 3.87
C HIS A 68 14.45 -0.37 5.28
N SER A 69 13.58 0.04 6.21
CA SER A 69 13.94 0.22 7.62
C SER A 69 14.37 -1.10 8.24
N TYR A 70 13.63 -2.18 7.97
CA TYR A 70 13.98 -3.53 8.41
C TYR A 70 15.31 -4.02 7.83
N ALA A 71 15.60 -3.73 6.55
CA ALA A 71 16.88 -4.10 5.93
C ALA A 71 18.08 -3.46 6.66
N GLU A 72 17.93 -2.25 7.19
CA GLU A 72 18.98 -1.57 7.96
C GLU A 72 19.17 -2.20 9.34
N THR A 73 18.09 -2.48 10.06
CA THR A 73 18.18 -3.12 11.38
C THR A 73 18.70 -4.55 11.27
N TYR A 74 18.21 -5.31 10.28
CA TYR A 74 18.67 -6.67 9.98
C TYR A 74 20.13 -6.70 9.54
N GLY A 75 20.55 -5.72 8.74
CA GLY A 75 21.94 -5.56 8.33
C GLY A 75 22.88 -5.27 9.51
N LYS A 76 22.45 -4.43 10.45
CA LYS A 76 23.20 -4.14 11.68
C LYS A 76 23.30 -5.36 12.60
N ASP A 77 22.18 -6.04 12.81
CA ASP A 77 22.11 -7.25 13.66
C ASP A 77 23.01 -8.37 13.15
N LYS A 78 22.97 -8.64 11.84
CA LYS A 78 23.81 -9.67 11.20
C LYS A 78 25.19 -9.18 10.74
N SER A 79 25.55 -7.92 11.05
CA SER A 79 26.80 -7.28 10.61
C SER A 79 27.08 -7.47 9.11
N LEU A 80 26.06 -7.27 8.28
CA LEU A 80 26.17 -7.39 6.82
C LEU A 80 26.92 -6.19 6.22
N SER A 81 27.61 -6.43 5.09
CA SER A 81 28.27 -5.35 4.36
C SER A 81 27.26 -4.35 3.80
N ALA A 82 27.67 -3.10 3.62
CA ALA A 82 26.84 -2.08 2.98
C ALA A 82 26.36 -2.48 1.57
N LYS A 83 27.12 -3.34 0.87
CA LYS A 83 26.70 -3.93 -0.42
C LYS A 83 25.50 -4.85 -0.24
N ASP A 84 25.55 -5.74 0.75
CA ASP A 84 24.49 -6.71 1.03
C ASP A 84 23.21 -6.03 1.49
N ILE A 85 23.32 -4.97 2.31
CA ILE A 85 22.16 -4.16 2.73
C ILE A 85 21.48 -3.52 1.51
N LYS A 86 22.25 -2.99 0.55
CA LYS A 86 21.70 -2.44 -0.70
C LYS A 86 20.99 -3.53 -1.51
N THR A 87 21.62 -4.68 -1.70
CA THR A 87 21.02 -5.82 -2.40
C THR A 87 19.73 -6.29 -1.72
N LEU A 88 19.70 -6.30 -0.39
CA LEU A 88 18.51 -6.65 0.40
C LEU A 88 17.36 -5.66 0.19
N LYS A 89 17.63 -4.35 0.17
CA LYS A 89 16.62 -3.31 -0.11
C LYS A 89 16.04 -3.47 -1.53
N LEU A 90 16.90 -3.71 -2.52
CA LEU A 90 16.50 -4.01 -3.90
C LEU A 90 15.64 -5.29 -3.96
N PHE A 91 16.08 -6.34 -3.29
CA PHE A 91 15.37 -7.61 -3.22
C PHE A 91 13.96 -7.45 -2.64
N PHE A 92 13.81 -6.68 -1.56
CA PHE A 92 12.49 -6.40 -0.99
C PHE A 92 11.59 -5.60 -1.94
N SER A 93 12.14 -4.65 -2.69
CA SER A 93 11.40 -3.92 -3.72
C SER A 93 10.90 -4.86 -4.81
N GLU A 94 11.74 -5.79 -5.28
CA GLU A 94 11.35 -6.83 -6.25
C GLU A 94 10.31 -7.80 -5.67
N CYS A 95 10.41 -8.15 -4.39
CA CYS A 95 9.41 -8.99 -3.70
C CYS A 95 8.04 -8.31 -3.60
N LEU A 96 8.00 -6.98 -3.47
CA LEU A 96 6.75 -6.22 -3.54
C LEU A 96 6.18 -6.17 -4.96
N LYS A 97 7.02 -6.03 -5.98
CA LYS A 97 6.60 -6.10 -7.39
C LYS A 97 6.00 -7.46 -7.74
N THR A 98 6.63 -8.54 -7.27
CA THR A 98 6.20 -9.93 -7.51
C THR A 98 5.13 -10.43 -6.52
N ASN A 99 4.62 -9.56 -5.64
CA ASN A 99 3.56 -9.86 -4.67
C ASN A 99 3.92 -11.02 -3.70
N LYS A 100 5.22 -11.30 -3.50
CA LYS A 100 5.72 -12.41 -2.66
C LYS A 100 5.67 -12.12 -1.15
N LEU A 101 5.55 -10.84 -0.77
CA LEU A 101 5.52 -10.38 0.63
C LEU A 101 4.22 -9.66 0.99
N ASN A 102 3.11 -9.93 0.30
CA ASN A 102 1.86 -9.22 0.55
C ASN A 102 1.00 -9.86 1.64
N LYS A 103 1.26 -11.13 2.00
CA LYS A 103 0.48 -11.84 3.02
C LYS A 103 1.01 -11.54 4.41
N THR A 104 0.10 -11.37 5.36
CA THR A 104 0.43 -11.24 6.79
C THR A 104 1.18 -12.45 7.36
N LYS A 105 1.06 -13.63 6.74
CA LYS A 105 1.80 -14.82 7.17
C LYS A 105 3.30 -14.75 6.85
N ASP A 106 3.66 -14.02 5.80
CA ASP A 106 5.04 -13.91 5.32
C ASP A 106 5.81 -12.79 6.02
N VAL A 107 5.13 -11.83 6.64
CA VAL A 107 5.71 -10.65 7.30
C VAL A 107 5.07 -10.42 8.67
N LYS A 108 5.89 -10.42 9.73
CA LYS A 108 5.48 -9.97 11.07
C LYS A 108 5.63 -8.46 11.17
N TYR A 109 4.54 -7.76 10.85
CA TYR A 109 4.43 -6.32 10.98
C TYR A 109 3.81 -5.93 12.32
N ASP A 110 4.40 -4.94 12.99
CA ASP A 110 3.82 -4.30 14.16
C ASP A 110 3.22 -2.95 13.76
N LYS A 111 1.92 -2.82 14.03
CA LYS A 111 1.12 -1.64 13.70
C LYS A 111 1.40 -0.46 14.64
N ASP A 112 1.86 -0.75 15.86
CA ASP A 112 2.08 0.25 16.90
C ASP A 112 3.43 0.94 16.67
N THR A 113 4.49 0.16 16.39
CA THR A 113 5.82 0.69 16.03
C THR A 113 5.94 1.08 14.56
N ARG A 114 5.02 0.60 13.71
CA ARG A 114 5.06 0.73 12.24
C ARG A 114 6.34 0.15 11.62
N THR A 115 6.89 -0.88 12.24
CA THR A 115 8.08 -1.57 11.76
C THR A 115 7.82 -3.05 11.54
N ILE A 116 8.60 -3.65 10.65
CA ILE A 116 8.62 -5.10 10.48
C ILE A 116 9.52 -5.66 11.56
N LEU A 117 9.00 -6.55 12.39
CA LEU A 117 9.79 -7.24 13.42
C LEU A 117 10.58 -8.38 12.80
N ASN A 118 9.95 -9.15 11.92
CA ASN A 118 10.59 -10.31 11.31
C ASN A 118 9.92 -10.70 9.99
N ILE A 119 10.71 -11.25 9.06
CA ILE A 119 10.24 -11.85 7.81
C ILE A 119 10.63 -13.33 7.87
N PRO A 120 9.75 -14.23 8.32
CA PRO A 120 10.14 -15.61 8.59
C PRO A 120 10.43 -16.43 7.32
N SER A 121 9.96 -15.97 6.17
CA SER A 121 10.30 -16.53 4.85
C SER A 121 11.67 -16.10 4.35
N LEU A 122 12.29 -15.06 4.94
CA LEU A 122 13.60 -14.55 4.53
C LEU A 122 14.70 -15.56 4.85
N PHE A 123 15.40 -15.99 3.82
CA PHE A 123 16.57 -16.84 3.92
C PHE A 123 17.78 -16.15 3.28
N HIS A 124 18.83 -15.99 4.08
CA HIS A 124 20.11 -15.48 3.63
C HIS A 124 21.05 -16.65 3.32
N ASN A 125 21.59 -16.67 2.10
CA ASN A 125 22.69 -17.55 1.75
C ASN A 125 24.00 -16.79 1.94
N ILE A 126 24.69 -17.07 3.05
CA ILE A 126 25.93 -16.38 3.45
C ILE A 126 27.07 -16.65 2.47
N LEU A 127 27.11 -17.85 1.86
CA LEU A 127 28.18 -18.24 0.93
C LEU A 127 28.08 -17.48 -0.40
N ASN A 128 26.86 -17.20 -0.84
CA ASN A 128 26.60 -16.61 -2.16
C ASN A 128 26.19 -15.13 -2.06
N HIS A 129 26.13 -14.58 -0.84
CA HIS A 129 25.56 -13.26 -0.53
C HIS A 129 24.17 -13.01 -1.14
N ASN A 130 23.39 -14.10 -1.32
CA ASN A 130 22.09 -14.05 -1.99
C ASN A 130 20.94 -14.12 -0.99
N PHE A 131 19.92 -13.30 -1.22
CA PHE A 131 18.67 -13.32 -0.45
C PHE A 131 17.59 -14.07 -1.21
N THR A 132 16.87 -14.93 -0.51
CA THR A 132 15.79 -15.75 -1.08
C THR A 132 14.62 -15.78 -0.11
N LEU A 133 13.41 -15.96 -0.63
CA LEU A 133 12.24 -16.26 0.19
C LEU A 133 11.93 -17.75 0.10
N LYS A 134 12.04 -18.46 1.22
CA LYS A 134 11.64 -19.87 1.31
C LYS A 134 10.14 -19.97 1.54
N ASN A 135 9.51 -20.93 0.87
CA ASN A 135 8.13 -21.29 1.16
C ASN A 135 8.02 -21.81 2.59
N MET A 136 7.19 -21.15 3.40
CA MET A 136 6.95 -21.54 4.80
C MET A 136 5.90 -22.64 4.97
N ASP A 137 5.22 -23.03 3.90
CA ASP A 137 4.22 -24.10 3.95
C ASP A 137 4.93 -25.45 4.09
N THR A 138 5.08 -25.92 5.34
CA THR A 138 5.69 -27.21 5.67
C THR A 138 4.88 -28.40 5.13
N LYS A 139 3.58 -28.23 4.83
CA LYS A 139 2.72 -29.30 4.33
C LYS A 139 2.89 -29.53 2.83
N ARG A 140 3.33 -28.52 2.08
CA ARG A 140 3.69 -28.68 0.66
C ARG A 140 5.10 -29.26 0.55
N VAL A 141 5.21 -30.58 0.76
CA VAL A 141 6.43 -31.34 0.55
C VAL A 141 6.89 -31.13 -0.90
N SER A 142 8.15 -30.75 -1.11
CA SER A 142 8.71 -30.61 -2.46
C SER A 142 8.60 -31.96 -3.17
N THR A 143 7.81 -32.02 -4.24
CA THR A 143 7.63 -33.22 -5.08
C THR A 143 8.95 -33.70 -5.69
N LEU A 144 10.01 -32.90 -5.60
CA LEU A 144 11.37 -33.27 -5.98
C LEU A 144 11.90 -34.49 -5.22
N LYS A 145 11.48 -34.73 -3.97
CA LYS A 145 11.85 -35.93 -3.20
C LYS A 145 11.07 -37.19 -3.60
N SER A 146 9.90 -37.02 -4.25
CA SER A 146 9.10 -38.13 -4.76
C SER A 146 9.37 -38.42 -6.24
N LEU A 147 10.28 -37.67 -6.88
CA LEU A 147 10.74 -37.98 -8.22
C LEU A 147 11.56 -39.26 -8.19
N THR A 148 11.27 -40.16 -9.12
CA THR A 148 12.01 -41.42 -9.29
C THR A 148 13.49 -41.13 -9.47
N PRO A 149 14.39 -41.77 -8.70
CA PRO A 149 15.83 -41.60 -8.88
C PRO A 149 16.21 -41.90 -10.33
N LYS A 150 17.02 -41.03 -10.95
CA LYS A 150 17.61 -41.35 -12.24
C LYS A 150 18.47 -42.60 -12.06
N ARG A 151 18.13 -43.66 -12.80
CA ARG A 151 18.91 -44.89 -12.88
C ARG A 151 20.32 -44.49 -13.33
N THR A 152 21.29 -44.52 -12.42
CA THR A 152 22.70 -44.54 -12.78
C THR A 152 22.92 -45.86 -13.51
N ALA A 153 23.01 -45.78 -14.83
CA ALA A 153 23.56 -46.88 -15.61
C ALA A 153 25.06 -46.90 -15.28
N GLU A 154 25.43 -47.78 -14.36
CA GLU A 154 26.82 -48.18 -14.20
C GLU A 154 27.15 -49.11 -15.36
N GLU A 155 28.26 -48.80 -16.01
CA GLU A 155 28.81 -49.43 -17.22
C GLU A 155 29.21 -50.89 -16.98
#